data_AF-A0A0A8UQS0-F1
#
_entry.id   AF-A0A0A8UQS0-F1
#
_cell.length_a   1.000
_cell.length_b   1.000
_cell.length_c   1.000
_cell.angle_alpha   90.00
_cell.angle_beta   90.00
_cell.angle_gamma   90.00
#
_symmetry.space_group_name_H-M   'P 1'
#
loop_
_entity.id
_entity.type
_entity.pdbx_description
1 polymer ?
#
loop_
_entity_poly.entity_id
_entity_poly.type
_entity_poly.pdbx_seq_one_letter_code
_entity_poly.pdbx_strand_id
1 'polypeptide(L)'
;MSRLQTIINSLAQVILDYGVSQRLKTESLKVLLKKPHLEFIEALQTVINDGTKDYVKRLSLLNYLLFEIKQLKPLVDRDIPLREEERLLVQQHLQALIVNIQLLLRTSQSTEVPITYNKKEERIPGFMRGIMEGYYPCNSGHIIEKAFLKPLQLSDYEPATVSSFVEELLKEHQQEIAIPFLSKENALLTSRIVDLQETNASLVKEKLSLESQKQEGINSIEALTHENEQLRKTAKTLEGENKEILLTQEAILKEKAELEKEVGVLKKEIQALRLKPAQVRTYPHPLAYSFFGGMNGLTSLMPSILDEESKKSTSPSFGSPLDPDE
;
A
#
# COMPACT_ATOMS: atom_id res chain seq x y z
N MET A 1 12.76 0.03 31.52
CA MET A 1 13.65 1.21 31.48
C MET A 1 15.03 0.70 31.72
N SER A 2 15.94 0.95 30.80
CA SER A 2 17.30 0.41 30.87
C SER A 2 18.11 1.08 31.97
N ARG A 3 19.21 0.41 32.36
CA ARG A 3 20.19 1.00 33.28
C ARG A 3 20.76 2.30 32.73
N LEU A 4 21.03 2.37 31.42
CA LEU A 4 21.50 3.59 30.76
C LEU A 4 20.48 4.73 30.86
N GLN A 5 19.21 4.46 30.56
CA GLN A 5 18.12 5.45 30.72
C GLN A 5 18.04 5.95 32.16
N THR A 6 18.19 5.05 33.13
CA THR A 6 18.19 5.40 34.56
C THR A 6 19.35 6.33 34.92
N ILE A 7 20.55 6.07 34.40
CA ILE A 7 21.74 6.92 34.61
C ILE A 7 21.52 8.30 33.99
N ILE A 8 21.02 8.40 32.76
CA ILE A 8 20.74 9.71 32.14
C ILE A 8 19.66 10.47 32.92
N ASN A 9 18.60 9.79 33.35
CA ASN A 9 17.54 10.42 34.14
C ASN A 9 18.02 10.87 35.53
N SER A 10 19.08 10.26 36.08
CA SER A 10 19.67 10.69 37.35
C SER A 10 20.34 12.07 37.26
N LEU A 11 20.80 12.49 36.07
CA LEU A 11 21.30 13.85 35.84
C LEU A 11 20.18 14.88 36.00
N ALA A 12 18.98 14.56 35.52
CA ALA A 12 17.81 15.39 35.75
C ALA A 12 17.47 15.44 37.23
N GLN A 13 17.57 14.31 37.95
CA GLN A 13 17.39 14.27 39.40
C GLN A 13 18.37 15.19 40.13
N VAL A 14 19.65 15.26 39.71
CA VAL A 14 20.63 16.19 40.28
C VAL A 14 20.16 17.64 40.17
N ILE A 15 19.64 18.05 39.00
CA ILE A 15 19.14 19.41 38.78
C ILE A 15 17.93 19.69 39.70
N LEU A 16 17.01 18.73 39.81
CA LEU A 16 15.83 18.85 40.67
C LEU A 16 16.19 18.92 42.16
N ASP A 17 17.09 18.04 42.62
CA ASP A 17 17.56 18.00 44.00
C ASP A 17 18.33 19.27 44.37
N TYR A 18 19.07 19.84 43.40
CA TYR A 18 19.67 21.16 43.57
C TYR A 18 18.59 22.23 43.75
N GLY A 19 17.56 22.27 42.90
CA GLY A 19 16.43 23.18 43.06
C GLY A 19 15.74 23.07 44.42
N VAL A 20 15.49 21.83 44.88
CA VAL A 20 14.94 21.57 46.23
C VAL A 20 15.86 22.12 47.32
N SER A 21 17.18 21.97 47.17
CA SER A 21 18.14 22.53 48.13
C SER A 21 18.13 24.07 48.19
N GLN A 22 17.66 24.71 47.12
CA GLN A 22 17.41 26.15 47.03
C GLN A 22 15.98 26.54 47.45
N ARG A 23 15.23 25.60 48.05
CA ARG A 23 13.84 25.76 48.51
C ARG A 23 12.84 26.04 47.39
N LEU A 24 13.16 25.64 46.16
CA LEU A 24 12.21 25.71 45.04
C LEU A 24 11.20 24.58 45.12
N LYS A 25 9.97 24.87 44.72
CA LYS A 25 8.96 23.84 44.50
C LYS A 25 9.18 23.23 43.13
N THR A 26 9.75 22.04 43.08
CA THR A 26 10.00 21.30 41.84
C THR A 26 8.96 20.19 41.67
N GLU A 27 8.62 19.90 40.41
CA GLU A 27 7.87 18.69 40.08
C GLU A 27 8.74 17.45 40.30
N SER A 28 8.12 16.32 40.64
CA SER A 28 8.86 15.05 40.75
C SER A 28 9.38 14.60 39.38
N LEU A 29 10.55 13.94 39.36
CA LEU A 29 11.12 13.40 38.12
C LEU A 29 10.14 12.49 37.36
N LYS A 30 9.34 11.68 38.07
CA LYS A 30 8.33 10.80 37.46
C LYS A 30 7.26 11.55 36.68
N VAL A 31 6.92 12.76 37.09
CA VAL A 31 5.95 13.62 36.38
C VAL A 31 6.63 14.24 35.17
N LEU A 32 7.85 14.75 35.34
CA LEU A 32 8.62 15.36 34.26
C LEU A 32 8.95 14.37 33.13
N LEU A 33 9.29 13.12 33.44
CA LEU A 33 9.59 12.10 32.44
C LEU A 33 8.40 11.72 31.53
N LYS A 34 7.17 12.12 31.89
CA LYS A 34 5.99 11.94 31.05
C LYS A 34 5.77 13.09 30.07
N LYS A 35 6.46 14.22 30.25
CA LYS A 35 6.35 15.38 29.37
C LYS A 35 7.13 15.14 28.07
N PRO A 36 6.71 15.76 26.94
CA PRO A 36 7.51 15.82 25.73
C PRO A 36 8.93 16.34 26.02
N HIS A 37 9.91 15.90 25.22
CA HIS A 37 11.32 16.23 25.47
C HIS A 37 11.59 17.74 25.60
N LEU A 38 10.97 18.56 24.75
CA LEU A 38 11.13 20.02 24.82
C LEU A 38 10.63 20.60 26.14
N GLU A 39 9.40 20.26 26.55
CA GLU A 39 8.83 20.70 27.83
C GLU A 39 9.62 20.19 29.03
N PHE A 40 10.15 18.97 28.96
CA PHE A 40 11.04 18.40 29.97
C PHE A 40 12.31 19.25 30.13
N ILE A 41 12.94 19.62 29.02
CA ILE A 41 14.14 20.46 29.00
C ILE A 41 13.85 21.88 29.51
N GLU A 42 12.72 22.46 29.11
CA GLU A 42 12.28 23.79 29.57
C GLU A 42 12.04 23.79 31.08
N ALA A 43 11.39 22.75 31.62
CA ALA A 43 11.18 22.62 33.05
C ALA A 43 12.50 22.54 33.83
N LEU A 44 13.49 21.77 33.34
CA LEU A 44 14.81 21.73 33.95
C LEU A 44 15.53 23.09 33.87
N GLN A 45 15.45 23.78 32.73
CA GLN A 45 16.04 25.10 32.57
C GLN A 45 15.43 26.12 33.54
N THR A 46 14.11 26.09 33.76
CA THR A 46 13.44 26.94 34.76
C THR A 46 13.98 26.68 36.16
N VAL A 47 14.11 25.41 36.56
CA VAL A 47 14.70 25.05 37.86
C VAL A 47 16.14 25.57 38.01
N ILE A 48 16.94 25.52 36.94
CA ILE A 48 18.30 26.06 36.94
C ILE A 48 18.29 27.58 37.11
N ASN A 49 17.49 28.28 36.31
CA ASN A 49 17.42 29.74 36.33
C ASN A 49 16.96 30.25 37.70
N ASP A 50 15.89 29.67 38.23
CA ASP A 50 15.35 30.04 39.54
C ASP A 50 16.32 29.66 40.67
N GLY A 51 16.97 28.50 40.57
CA GLY A 51 17.87 27.97 41.60
C GLY A 51 19.23 28.64 41.64
N THR A 52 19.58 29.42 40.63
CA THR A 52 20.87 30.12 40.53
C THR A 52 20.75 31.64 40.57
N LYS A 53 19.53 32.18 40.71
CA LYS A 53 19.24 33.62 40.74
C LYS A 53 20.12 34.38 41.73
N ASP A 54 20.26 33.86 42.95
CA ASP A 54 21.06 34.47 44.02
C ASP A 54 22.43 33.79 44.23
N TYR A 55 22.72 32.72 43.48
CA TYR A 55 23.96 31.95 43.60
C TYR A 55 24.42 31.39 42.25
N VAL A 56 25.07 32.25 41.45
CA VAL A 56 25.48 31.97 40.07
C VAL A 56 26.63 30.95 39.95
N LYS A 57 27.36 30.66 41.03
CA LYS A 57 28.56 29.79 40.99
C LYS A 57 28.30 28.36 40.49
N ARG A 58 27.05 27.90 40.52
CA ARG A 58 26.65 26.57 40.04
C ARG A 58 25.93 26.57 38.69
N LEU A 59 25.73 27.74 38.09
CA LEU A 59 25.05 27.87 36.81
C LEU A 59 25.79 27.10 35.70
N SER A 60 27.11 27.24 35.58
CA SER A 60 27.92 26.55 34.56
C SER A 60 27.83 25.02 34.70
N LEU A 61 27.91 24.49 35.92
CA LEU A 61 27.72 23.06 36.18
C LEU A 61 26.33 22.56 35.76
N LEU A 62 25.27 23.26 36.15
CA LEU A 62 23.91 22.81 35.86
C LEU A 62 23.60 22.90 34.35
N ASN A 63 24.12 23.92 33.67
CA ASN A 63 24.03 24.04 32.22
C ASN A 63 24.81 22.94 31.50
N TYR A 64 25.98 22.54 32.03
CA TYR A 64 26.72 21.40 31.52
C TYR A 64 25.89 20.10 31.65
N LEU A 65 25.30 19.83 32.82
CA LEU A 65 24.42 18.66 33.00
C LEU A 65 23.21 18.70 32.07
N LEU A 66 22.57 19.87 31.92
CA LEU A 66 21.44 20.03 31.01
C LEU A 66 21.85 19.80 29.55
N PHE A 67 23.05 20.25 29.16
CA PHE A 67 23.60 19.97 27.84
C PHE A 67 23.74 18.46 27.60
N GLU A 68 24.33 17.72 28.54
CA GLU A 68 24.46 16.26 28.41
C GLU A 68 23.10 15.57 28.34
N ILE A 69 22.11 16.01 29.14
CA ILE A 69 20.74 15.51 29.05
C ILE A 69 20.13 15.78 27.66
N LYS A 70 20.31 16.98 27.10
CA LYS A 70 19.83 17.34 25.76
C LYS A 70 20.42 16.44 24.67
N GLN A 71 21.70 16.08 24.79
CA GLN A 71 22.37 15.22 23.81
C GLN A 71 21.97 13.75 23.96
N LEU A 72 21.93 13.25 25.19
CA LEU A 72 21.85 11.82 25.47
C LEU A 72 20.42 11.31 25.55
N LYS A 73 19.51 12.05 26.19
CA LYS A 73 18.15 11.58 26.47
C LYS A 73 17.37 11.18 25.20
N PRO A 74 17.35 11.98 24.11
CA PRO A 74 16.63 11.61 22.89
C PRO A 74 17.14 10.32 22.24
N LEU A 75 18.43 10.03 22.41
CA LEU A 75 19.06 8.85 21.82
C LEU A 75 18.75 7.58 22.63
N VAL A 76 18.71 7.67 23.96
CA VAL A 76 18.52 6.50 24.84
C VAL A 76 17.05 6.20 25.14
N ASP A 77 16.15 7.16 24.98
CA ASP A 77 14.71 6.97 25.27
C ASP A 77 13.93 6.33 24.13
N ARG A 78 14.48 6.29 22.91
CA ARG A 78 13.80 5.72 21.76
C ARG A 78 13.76 4.18 21.83
N ASP A 79 12.71 3.61 21.27
CA ASP A 79 12.51 2.15 21.17
C ASP A 79 13.27 1.52 19.99
N ILE A 80 14.35 2.16 19.54
CA ILE A 80 15.13 1.74 18.36
C ILE A 80 16.59 1.59 18.77
N PRO A 81 17.27 0.49 18.39
CA PRO A 81 18.69 0.30 18.63
C PRO A 81 19.53 1.50 18.16
N LEU A 82 20.56 1.88 18.93
CA LEU A 82 21.46 2.96 18.50
C LEU A 82 22.29 2.50 17.30
N ARG A 83 22.45 3.37 16.31
CA ARG A 83 23.43 3.20 15.23
C ARG A 83 24.84 3.33 15.79
N GLU A 84 25.82 2.91 15.01
CA GLU A 84 27.23 2.95 15.42
C GLU A 84 27.71 4.36 15.76
N GLU A 85 27.37 5.36 14.93
CA GLU A 85 27.72 6.77 15.16
C GLU A 85 27.11 7.31 16.47
N GLU A 86 25.84 6.97 16.71
CA GLU A 86 25.10 7.42 17.90
C GLU A 86 25.63 6.72 19.15
N ARG A 87 26.01 5.43 19.05
CA ARG A 87 26.67 4.69 20.11
C ARG A 87 28.00 5.33 20.50
N LEU A 88 28.83 5.69 19.51
CA LEU A 88 30.11 6.37 19.75
C LEU A 88 29.90 7.74 20.40
N LEU A 89 28.88 8.49 19.95
CA LEU A 89 28.52 9.77 20.57
C LEU A 89 28.13 9.58 22.04
N VAL A 90 27.18 8.67 22.33
CA VAL A 90 26.74 8.41 23.71
C VAL A 90 27.92 7.96 24.58
N GLN A 91 28.78 7.10 24.04
CA GLN A 91 29.99 6.64 24.72
C GLN A 91 30.91 7.80 25.09
N GLN A 92 31.28 8.64 24.13
CA GLN A 92 32.18 9.77 24.34
C GLN A 92 31.62 10.77 25.37
N HIS A 93 30.36 11.14 25.22
CA HIS A 93 29.69 12.07 26.12
C HIS A 93 29.60 11.52 27.54
N LEU A 94 29.20 10.25 27.72
CA LEU A 94 29.06 9.66 29.04
C LEU A 94 30.41 9.45 29.74
N GLN A 95 31.44 9.02 28.99
CA GLN A 95 32.81 8.90 29.53
C GLN A 95 33.34 10.26 29.97
N ALA A 96 33.23 11.28 29.12
CA ALA A 96 33.66 12.64 29.44
C ALA A 96 32.93 13.18 30.68
N LEU A 97 31.61 12.99 30.75
CA LEU A 97 30.80 13.39 31.89
C LEU A 97 31.26 12.74 33.20
N ILE A 98 31.46 11.42 33.22
CA ILE A 98 31.89 10.71 34.43
C ILE A 98 33.26 11.22 34.90
N VAL A 99 34.22 11.34 33.98
CA VAL A 99 35.57 11.82 34.29
C VAL A 99 35.56 13.27 34.78
N ASN A 100 34.83 14.15 34.10
CA ASN A 100 34.71 15.56 34.46
C ASN A 100 34.07 15.75 35.84
N ILE A 101 33.00 15.01 36.14
CA ILE A 101 32.33 15.08 37.43
C ILE A 101 33.24 14.58 38.55
N GLN A 102 33.99 13.50 38.31
CA GLN A 102 34.95 13.00 39.28
C GLN A 102 36.09 14.00 39.52
N LEU A 103 36.60 14.63 38.47
CA LEU A 103 37.62 15.68 38.59
C LEU A 103 37.11 16.84 39.44
N LEU A 104 35.88 17.31 39.20
CA LEU A 104 35.25 18.35 40.01
C LEU A 104 35.10 17.93 41.48
N LEU A 105 34.79 16.66 41.76
CA LEU A 105 34.66 16.14 43.13
C LEU A 105 35.98 16.07 43.88
N ARG A 106 37.11 16.00 43.17
CA ARG A 106 38.44 16.03 43.77
C ARG A 106 39.03 17.45 43.83
N THR A 107 38.37 18.43 43.22
CA THR A 107 38.88 19.80 43.10
C THR A 107 38.28 20.71 44.17
N SER A 108 39.10 21.62 44.72
CA SER A 108 38.65 22.66 45.64
C SER A 108 37.61 23.59 45.00
N GLN A 109 36.66 24.09 45.78
CA GLN A 109 35.72 25.14 45.34
C GLN A 109 36.36 26.46 44.96
N SER A 110 37.59 26.72 45.43
CA SER A 110 38.37 27.89 45.02
C SER A 110 39.05 27.72 43.67
N THR A 111 39.04 26.51 43.12
CA THR A 111 39.72 26.16 41.87
C THR A 111 38.67 25.79 40.83
N GLU A 112 38.85 26.28 39.61
CA GLU A 112 37.97 25.98 38.50
C GLU A 112 38.62 24.97 37.56
N VAL A 113 37.80 24.04 37.07
CA VAL A 113 38.19 23.04 36.08
C VAL A 113 37.67 23.51 34.72
N PRO A 114 38.52 23.60 33.68
CA PRO A 114 38.06 23.87 32.32
C PRO A 114 37.37 22.62 31.75
N ILE A 115 36.12 22.77 31.35
CA ILE A 115 35.33 21.70 30.72
C ILE A 115 34.83 22.21 29.37
N THR A 116 35.15 21.46 28.32
CA THR A 116 34.75 21.80 26.96
C THR A 116 33.47 21.06 26.59
N TYR A 117 32.40 21.81 26.34
CA TYR A 117 31.13 21.27 25.86
C TYR A 117 30.44 22.29 24.94
N ASN A 118 29.58 21.83 24.03
CA ASN A 118 28.92 22.71 23.05
C ASN A 118 29.90 23.63 22.27
N LYS A 119 31.08 23.11 21.93
CA LYS A 119 32.17 23.85 21.25
C LYS A 119 32.67 25.09 22.02
N LYS A 120 32.46 25.12 23.34
CA LYS A 120 32.92 26.20 24.23
C LYS A 120 33.62 25.59 25.44
N GLU A 121 34.62 26.30 25.94
CA GLU A 121 35.25 25.98 27.23
C GLU A 121 34.55 26.79 28.32
N GLU A 122 34.03 26.11 29.35
CA GLU A 122 33.50 26.75 30.55
C GLU A 122 34.32 26.33 31.77
N ARG A 123 34.51 27.29 32.68
CA ARG A 123 35.21 27.04 33.94
C ARG A 123 34.19 26.72 35.03
N ILE A 124 34.32 25.53 35.60
CA ILE A 124 33.39 25.02 36.60
C ILE A 124 34.13 24.88 37.94
N PRO A 125 33.70 25.58 39.01
CA PRO A 125 34.32 25.45 40.32
C PRO A 125 34.18 24.03 40.90
N GLY A 126 35.23 23.53 41.54
CA GLY A 126 35.23 22.22 42.18
C GLY A 126 34.20 22.06 43.31
N PHE A 127 34.16 20.88 43.92
CA PHE A 127 33.18 20.54 44.97
C PHE A 127 33.76 20.48 46.38
N MET A 128 35.08 20.46 46.58
CA MET A 128 35.65 20.28 47.92
C MET A 128 35.70 21.59 48.72
N ARG A 129 35.33 21.51 50.02
CA ARG A 129 35.53 22.57 51.03
C ARG A 129 36.60 22.15 52.03
N GLY A 130 37.22 23.15 52.66
CA GLY A 130 38.18 22.97 53.77
C GLY A 130 39.61 23.34 53.37
N ILE A 131 40.45 23.67 54.36
CA ILE A 131 41.87 24.03 54.13
C ILE A 131 42.85 23.10 54.87
N MET A 132 42.51 22.49 56.02
CA MET A 132 43.53 21.72 56.79
C MET A 132 43.06 20.43 57.51
N GLU A 133 41.80 20.25 57.93
CA GLU A 133 41.43 19.07 58.79
C GLU A 133 40.10 18.36 58.43
N GLY A 134 39.50 18.67 57.29
CA GLY A 134 38.26 18.01 56.87
C GLY A 134 37.86 18.41 55.46
N TYR A 135 38.30 17.63 54.49
CA TYR A 135 37.88 17.76 53.10
C TYR A 135 36.50 17.13 52.95
N TYR A 136 35.46 17.95 52.81
CA TYR A 136 34.10 17.47 52.55
C TYR A 136 33.49 18.13 51.30
N PRO A 137 32.68 17.40 50.51
CA PRO A 137 31.99 17.99 49.37
C PRO A 137 30.97 19.06 49.82
N CYS A 138 30.81 20.14 49.07
CA CYS A 138 29.63 21.01 49.23
C CYS A 138 28.33 20.27 48.95
N ASN A 139 27.22 20.94 49.22
CA ASN A 139 25.89 20.43 48.94
C ASN A 139 25.70 19.93 47.50
N SER A 140 26.12 20.69 46.48
CA SER A 140 26.04 20.23 45.08
C SER A 140 26.91 19.00 44.80
N GLY A 141 28.08 18.91 45.46
CA GLY A 141 28.94 17.72 45.39
C GLY A 141 28.25 16.50 45.99
N HIS A 142 27.66 16.63 47.19
CA HIS A 142 26.89 15.57 47.83
C HIS A 142 25.69 15.11 47.00
N ILE A 143 24.96 16.05 46.39
CA ILE A 143 23.81 15.75 45.52
C ILE A 143 24.28 14.91 44.32
N ILE A 144 25.33 15.36 43.62
CA ILE A 144 25.88 14.64 42.45
C ILE A 144 26.44 13.28 42.83
N GLU A 145 27.20 13.20 43.92
CA GLU A 145 27.78 11.94 44.38
C GLU A 145 26.68 10.92 44.69
N LYS A 146 25.61 11.36 45.37
CA LYS A 146 24.48 10.49 45.76
C LYS A 146 23.60 10.10 44.58
N ALA A 147 23.21 11.06 43.74
CA ALA A 147 22.22 10.84 42.70
C ALA A 147 22.83 10.28 41.41
N PHE A 148 24.07 10.64 41.06
CA PHE A 148 24.69 10.24 39.80
C PHE A 148 25.83 9.22 39.98
N LEU A 149 26.85 9.51 40.79
CA LEU A 149 28.04 8.65 40.85
C LEU A 149 27.86 7.34 41.61
N LYS A 150 27.27 7.36 42.81
CA LYS A 150 27.05 6.14 43.61
C LYS A 150 26.26 5.07 42.85
N PRO A 151 25.20 5.41 42.09
CA PRO A 151 24.50 4.44 41.24
C PRO A 151 25.35 3.78 40.14
N LEU A 152 26.47 4.38 39.73
CA LEU A 152 27.36 3.76 38.75
C LEU A 152 28.08 2.53 39.32
N GLN A 153 28.30 2.50 40.64
CA GLN A 153 28.97 1.40 41.36
C GLN A 153 30.37 1.07 40.82
N LEU A 154 31.10 2.09 40.34
CA LEU A 154 32.46 1.96 39.87
C LEU A 154 33.45 1.75 41.03
N SER A 155 34.43 0.86 40.84
CA SER A 155 35.53 0.62 41.79
C SER A 155 36.49 1.82 41.88
N ASP A 156 36.74 2.42 40.72
CA ASP A 156 37.58 3.58 40.53
C ASP A 156 37.10 4.34 39.27
N TYR A 157 37.74 5.47 39.00
CA TYR A 157 37.37 6.37 37.92
C TYR A 157 38.52 6.58 36.94
N GLU A 158 39.40 5.60 36.82
CA GLU A 158 40.45 5.63 35.80
C GLU A 158 39.82 5.55 34.40
N PRO A 159 40.40 6.22 33.38
CA PRO A 159 39.80 6.28 32.05
C PRO A 159 39.48 4.90 31.44
N ALA A 160 40.32 3.90 31.69
CA ALA A 160 40.10 2.53 31.22
C ALA A 160 38.88 1.88 31.89
N THR A 161 38.73 2.00 33.21
CA THR A 161 37.60 1.46 33.98
C THR A 161 36.29 2.11 33.54
N VAL A 162 36.29 3.45 33.41
CA VAL A 162 35.13 4.21 32.94
C VAL A 162 34.78 3.80 31.51
N SER A 163 35.77 3.59 30.64
CA SER A 163 35.52 3.18 29.26
C SER A 163 34.85 1.82 29.18
N SER A 164 35.38 0.82 29.87
CA SER A 164 34.81 -0.53 29.91
C SER A 164 33.40 -0.54 30.49
N PHE A 165 33.17 0.22 31.58
CA PHE A 165 31.85 0.36 32.17
C PHE A 165 30.83 0.95 31.19
N VAL A 166 31.17 2.03 30.49
CA VAL A 166 30.28 2.67 29.54
C VAL A 166 30.00 1.74 28.35
N GLU A 167 31.00 1.00 27.87
CA GLU A 167 30.82 0.03 26.80
C GLU A 167 29.88 -1.11 27.20
N GLU A 168 30.04 -1.67 28.40
CA GLU A 168 29.14 -2.68 28.96
C GLU A 168 27.71 -2.13 29.10
N LEU A 169 27.57 -0.93 29.65
CA LEU A 169 26.28 -0.26 29.83
C LEU A 169 25.55 -0.02 28.49
N LEU A 170 26.30 0.34 27.44
CA LEU A 170 25.76 0.49 26.10
C LEU A 170 25.35 -0.85 25.50
N LYS A 171 26.14 -1.91 25.73
CA LYS A 171 25.81 -3.27 25.28
C LYS A 171 24.54 -3.79 25.95
N GLU A 172 24.41 -3.61 27.27
CA GLU A 172 23.19 -3.94 28.03
C GLU A 172 21.97 -3.22 27.44
N HIS A 173 22.08 -1.90 27.23
CA HIS A 173 20.99 -1.11 26.67
C HIS A 173 20.59 -1.58 25.26
N GLN A 174 21.58 -1.87 24.39
CA GLN A 174 21.32 -2.38 23.05
C GLN A 174 20.59 -3.72 23.08
N GLN A 175 20.98 -4.63 23.98
CA GLN A 175 20.29 -5.91 24.14
C GLN A 175 18.84 -5.73 24.59
N GLU A 176 18.60 -4.86 25.58
CA GLU A 176 17.25 -4.57 26.08
C GLU A 176 16.32 -3.97 25.01
N ILE A 177 16.85 -3.14 24.11
CA ILE A 177 16.07 -2.48 23.05
C ILE A 177 15.95 -3.35 21.79
N ALA A 178 17.02 -4.06 21.40
CA ALA A 178 17.04 -4.82 20.15
C ALA A 178 16.06 -6.00 20.15
N ILE A 179 15.90 -6.70 21.27
CA ILE A 179 14.98 -7.85 21.36
C ILE A 179 13.52 -7.43 21.06
N PRO A 180 12.92 -6.46 21.78
CA PRO A 180 11.54 -6.04 21.48
C PRO A 180 11.41 -5.38 20.11
N PHE A 181 12.43 -4.65 19.65
CA PHE A 181 12.45 -4.06 18.31
C PHE A 181 12.37 -5.13 17.22
N LEU A 182 13.28 -6.11 17.23
CA LEU A 182 13.33 -7.20 16.27
C LEU A 182 12.10 -8.09 16.34
N SER A 183 11.51 -8.27 17.53
CA SER A 183 10.26 -9.02 17.68
C SER A 183 9.08 -8.32 16.99
N LYS A 184 8.94 -7.01 17.16
CA LYS A 184 7.90 -6.21 16.47
C LYS A 184 8.11 -6.21 14.96
N GLU A 185 9.35 -6.01 14.51
CA GLU A 185 9.68 -5.99 13.09
C GLU A 185 9.41 -7.35 12.43
N ASN A 186 9.77 -8.46 13.07
CA ASN A 186 9.46 -9.80 12.58
C ASN A 186 7.95 -10.06 12.50
N ALA A 187 7.17 -9.60 13.48
CA ALA A 187 5.71 -9.74 13.44
C ALA A 187 5.10 -8.98 12.24
N LEU A 188 5.56 -7.75 12.00
CA LEU A 188 5.13 -6.93 10.85
C LEU A 188 5.52 -7.58 9.51
N LEU A 189 6.77 -8.04 9.39
CA LEU A 189 7.24 -8.73 8.18
C LEU A 189 6.47 -10.02 7.93
N THR A 190 6.17 -10.79 8.98
CA THR A 190 5.39 -12.03 8.88
C THR A 190 3.97 -11.74 8.39
N SER A 191 3.31 -10.73 8.95
CA SER A 191 1.98 -10.29 8.46
C SER A 191 2.04 -9.89 7.00
N ARG A 192 3.07 -9.12 6.61
CA ARG A 192 3.22 -8.66 5.22
C ARG A 192 3.45 -9.81 4.25
N ILE A 193 4.18 -10.85 4.66
CA ILE A 193 4.38 -12.06 3.86
C ILE A 193 3.04 -12.78 3.64
N VAL A 194 2.19 -12.89 4.67
CA VAL A 194 0.86 -13.50 4.54
C VAL A 194 -0.01 -12.73 3.55
N ASP A 195 -0.08 -11.40 3.69
CA ASP A 195 -0.84 -10.54 2.76
C ASP A 195 -0.36 -10.71 1.31
N LEU A 196 0.97 -10.76 1.12
CA LEU A 196 1.58 -10.96 -0.19
C LEU A 196 1.30 -12.35 -0.75
N GLN A 197 1.22 -13.38 0.09
CA GLN A 197 0.84 -14.73 -0.34
C GLN A 197 -0.62 -14.81 -0.77
N GLU A 198 -1.53 -14.18 -0.03
CA GLU A 198 -2.96 -14.14 -0.38
C GLU A 198 -3.21 -13.39 -1.67
N THR A 199 -2.61 -12.20 -1.81
CA THR A 199 -2.69 -11.40 -3.05
C THR A 199 -2.11 -12.17 -4.23
N ASN A 200 -0.95 -12.81 -4.09
CA ASN A 200 -0.37 -13.63 -5.15
C ASN A 200 -1.28 -14.83 -5.51
N ALA A 201 -1.86 -15.52 -4.52
CA ALA A 201 -2.81 -16.60 -4.77
C ALA A 201 -4.06 -16.13 -5.53
N SER A 202 -4.57 -14.93 -5.23
CA SER A 202 -5.69 -14.34 -5.95
C SER A 202 -5.34 -14.01 -7.41
N LEU A 203 -4.17 -13.42 -7.64
CA LEU A 203 -3.67 -13.08 -8.98
C LEU A 203 -3.43 -14.34 -9.83
N VAL A 204 -2.93 -15.41 -9.21
CA VAL A 204 -2.77 -16.70 -9.90
C VAL A 204 -4.12 -17.27 -10.35
N LYS A 205 -5.16 -17.19 -9.51
CA LYS A 205 -6.52 -17.62 -9.88
C LYS A 205 -7.09 -16.78 -11.01
N GLU A 206 -6.94 -15.45 -10.94
CA GLU A 206 -7.39 -14.54 -11.99
C GLU A 206 -6.68 -14.82 -13.31
N LYS A 207 -5.36 -15.02 -13.29
CA LYS A 207 -4.59 -15.39 -14.47
C LYS A 207 -5.09 -16.68 -15.11
N LEU A 208 -5.35 -17.72 -14.33
CA LEU A 208 -5.88 -18.99 -14.85
C LEU A 208 -7.29 -18.81 -15.46
N SER A 209 -8.14 -18.00 -14.84
CA SER A 209 -9.46 -17.67 -15.39
C SER A 209 -9.35 -16.95 -16.73
N LEU A 210 -8.46 -15.96 -16.83
CA LEU A 210 -8.22 -15.23 -18.07
C LEU A 210 -7.62 -16.12 -19.16
N GLU A 211 -6.72 -17.05 -18.80
CA GLU A 211 -6.19 -18.04 -19.74
C GLU A 211 -7.29 -18.99 -20.26
N SER A 212 -8.22 -19.42 -19.41
CA SER A 212 -9.38 -20.21 -19.82
C SER A 212 -10.29 -19.44 -20.78
N GLN A 213 -10.65 -18.20 -20.44
CA GLN A 213 -11.46 -17.34 -21.31
C GLN A 213 -10.78 -17.05 -22.65
N LYS A 214 -9.46 -16.86 -22.65
CA LYS A 214 -8.68 -16.71 -23.87
C LYS A 214 -8.77 -17.97 -24.73
N GLN A 215 -8.66 -19.15 -24.14
CA GLN A 215 -8.76 -20.41 -24.88
C GLN A 215 -10.16 -20.64 -25.45
N GLU A 216 -11.21 -20.33 -24.68
CA GLU A 216 -12.59 -20.36 -25.16
C GLU A 216 -12.80 -19.39 -26.32
N GLY A 217 -12.24 -18.18 -26.24
CA GLY A 217 -12.25 -17.21 -27.32
C GLY A 217 -11.57 -17.72 -28.59
N ILE A 218 -10.41 -18.38 -28.47
CA ILE A 218 -9.71 -19.01 -29.60
C ILE A 218 -10.59 -20.09 -30.24
N ASN A 219 -11.14 -21.01 -29.44
CA ASN A 219 -12.00 -22.08 -29.93
C ASN A 219 -13.25 -21.53 -30.64
N SER A 220 -13.84 -20.45 -30.11
CA SER A 220 -14.99 -19.78 -30.74
C SER A 220 -14.63 -19.15 -32.07
N ILE A 221 -13.45 -18.52 -32.18
CA ILE A 221 -12.97 -17.96 -33.44
C ILE A 221 -12.78 -19.09 -34.46
N GLU A 222 -12.16 -20.19 -34.08
CA GLU A 222 -11.96 -21.36 -34.96
C GLU A 222 -13.30 -21.91 -35.46
N ALA A 223 -14.29 -22.10 -34.59
CA ALA A 223 -15.62 -22.55 -34.96
C ALA A 223 -16.30 -21.60 -35.97
N LEU A 224 -16.28 -20.28 -35.70
CA LEU A 224 -16.85 -19.27 -36.59
C LEU A 224 -16.13 -19.18 -37.93
N THR A 225 -14.81 -19.41 -37.96
CA THR A 225 -14.06 -19.46 -39.23
C THR A 225 -14.45 -20.66 -40.07
N HIS A 226 -14.65 -21.83 -39.44
CA HIS A 226 -15.11 -23.03 -40.13
C HIS A 226 -16.53 -22.87 -40.68
N GLU A 227 -17.45 -22.35 -39.87
CA GLU A 227 -18.83 -22.05 -40.28
C GLU A 227 -18.87 -21.06 -41.45
N ASN A 228 -18.09 -19.97 -41.39
CA ASN A 228 -17.97 -19.02 -42.49
C ASN A 228 -17.43 -19.67 -43.78
N GLU A 229 -16.49 -20.60 -43.66
CA GLU A 229 -15.98 -21.32 -44.83
C GLU A 229 -17.05 -22.23 -45.44
N GLN A 230 -17.85 -22.91 -44.61
CA GLN A 230 -19.00 -23.69 -45.08
C GLN A 230 -20.04 -22.81 -45.78
N LEU A 231 -20.42 -21.68 -45.18
CA LEU A 231 -21.35 -20.71 -45.77
C LEU A 231 -20.84 -20.16 -47.11
N ARG A 232 -19.53 -19.92 -47.24
CA ARG A 232 -18.94 -19.53 -48.52
C ARG A 232 -19.02 -20.63 -49.57
N LYS A 233 -18.89 -21.89 -49.19
CA LYS A 233 -19.05 -23.03 -50.12
C LYS A 233 -20.50 -23.15 -50.57
N THR A 234 -21.47 -23.08 -49.66
CA THR A 234 -22.90 -23.15 -50.00
C THR A 234 -23.36 -21.95 -50.83
N ALA A 235 -22.87 -20.75 -50.54
CA ALA A 235 -23.17 -19.57 -51.36
C ALA A 235 -22.68 -19.76 -52.80
N LYS A 236 -21.47 -20.31 -52.99
CA LYS A 236 -20.93 -20.61 -54.34
C LYS A 236 -21.72 -21.70 -55.07
N THR A 237 -22.18 -22.74 -54.39
CA THR A 237 -23.01 -23.78 -55.03
C THR A 237 -24.36 -23.21 -55.46
N LEU A 238 -25.01 -22.43 -54.60
CA LEU A 238 -26.27 -21.75 -54.91
C LEU A 238 -26.12 -20.75 -56.07
N GLU A 239 -25.00 -20.01 -56.15
CA GLU A 239 -24.71 -19.17 -57.31
C GLU A 239 -24.56 -19.97 -58.60
N GLY A 240 -23.98 -21.18 -58.54
CA GLY A 240 -23.89 -22.11 -59.66
C GLY A 240 -25.26 -22.61 -60.11
N GLU A 241 -26.07 -23.12 -59.17
CA GLU A 241 -27.43 -23.60 -59.40
C GLU A 241 -28.33 -22.49 -59.97
N ASN A 242 -28.26 -21.27 -59.43
CA ASN A 242 -29.02 -20.13 -59.94
C ASN A 242 -28.64 -19.78 -61.39
N LYS A 243 -27.36 -19.91 -61.77
CA LYS A 243 -26.93 -19.72 -63.16
C LYS A 243 -27.49 -20.80 -64.08
N GLU A 244 -27.49 -22.06 -63.64
CA GLU A 244 -28.11 -23.16 -64.41
C GLU A 244 -29.62 -22.96 -64.57
N ILE A 245 -30.32 -22.58 -63.50
CA ILE A 245 -31.74 -22.24 -63.55
C ILE A 245 -31.97 -21.10 -64.55
N LEU A 246 -31.16 -20.04 -64.53
CA LEU A 246 -31.30 -18.94 -65.50
C LEU A 246 -31.16 -19.43 -66.95
N LEU A 247 -30.15 -20.26 -67.24
CA LEU A 247 -29.93 -20.83 -68.57
C LEU A 247 -31.08 -21.73 -69.02
N THR A 248 -31.62 -22.56 -68.12
CA THR A 248 -32.79 -23.40 -68.44
C THR A 248 -34.04 -22.56 -68.65
N GLN A 249 -34.23 -21.49 -67.88
CA GLN A 249 -35.34 -20.56 -68.06
C GLN A 249 -35.28 -19.86 -69.44
N GLU A 250 -34.10 -19.43 -69.85
CA GLU A 250 -33.87 -18.88 -71.20
C GLU A 250 -34.16 -19.92 -72.30
N ALA A 251 -33.76 -21.17 -72.11
CA ALA A 251 -34.05 -22.26 -73.06
C ALA A 251 -35.55 -22.53 -73.17
N ILE A 252 -36.26 -22.62 -72.05
CA ILE A 252 -37.73 -22.79 -72.03
C ILE A 252 -38.43 -21.61 -72.70
N LEU A 253 -37.96 -20.37 -72.49
CA LEU A 253 -38.52 -19.20 -73.17
C LEU A 253 -38.34 -19.26 -74.69
N LYS A 254 -37.18 -19.75 -75.18
CA LYS A 254 -36.95 -19.98 -76.61
C LYS A 254 -37.88 -21.05 -77.16
N GLU A 255 -37.97 -22.19 -76.48
CA GLU A 255 -38.87 -23.29 -76.87
C GLU A 255 -40.33 -22.83 -76.88
N LYS A 256 -40.77 -22.08 -75.86
CA LYS A 256 -42.10 -21.48 -75.84
C LYS A 256 -42.33 -20.54 -77.03
N ALA A 257 -41.34 -19.71 -77.38
CA ALA A 257 -41.45 -18.83 -78.55
C ALA A 257 -41.51 -19.61 -79.88
N GLU A 258 -40.85 -20.76 -79.97
CA GLU A 258 -40.94 -21.68 -81.11
C GLU A 258 -42.32 -22.36 -81.18
N LEU A 259 -42.80 -22.90 -80.07
CA LEU A 259 -44.15 -23.46 -79.96
C LEU A 259 -45.23 -22.43 -80.27
N GLU A 260 -45.08 -21.17 -79.83
CA GLU A 260 -46.01 -20.09 -80.20
C GLU A 260 -46.01 -19.81 -81.70
N LYS A 261 -44.85 -19.90 -82.38
CA LYS A 261 -44.77 -19.82 -83.85
C LYS A 261 -45.48 -21.00 -84.50
N GLU A 262 -45.25 -22.23 -84.02
CA GLU A 262 -45.93 -23.43 -84.54
C GLU A 262 -47.43 -23.37 -84.33
N VAL A 263 -47.91 -22.98 -83.15
CA VAL A 263 -49.32 -22.73 -82.86
C VAL A 263 -49.86 -21.64 -83.78
N GLY A 264 -49.08 -20.61 -84.08
CA GLY A 264 -49.42 -19.58 -85.08
C GLY A 264 -49.57 -20.13 -86.49
N VAL A 265 -48.68 -21.04 -86.92
CA VAL A 265 -48.75 -21.74 -88.21
C VAL A 265 -49.97 -22.65 -88.26
N LEU A 266 -50.18 -23.48 -87.23
CA LEU A 266 -51.34 -24.37 -87.12
C LEU A 266 -52.66 -23.59 -87.06
N LYS A 267 -52.70 -22.43 -86.38
CA LYS A 267 -53.87 -21.54 -86.42
C LYS A 267 -54.14 -21.05 -87.84
N LYS A 268 -53.11 -20.65 -88.59
CA LYS A 268 -53.25 -20.26 -90.00
C LYS A 268 -53.70 -21.42 -90.87
N GLU A 269 -53.24 -22.64 -90.59
CA GLU A 269 -53.64 -23.86 -91.30
C GLU A 269 -55.09 -24.28 -90.99
N ILE A 270 -55.53 -24.19 -89.74
CA ILE A 270 -56.95 -24.35 -89.35
C ILE A 270 -57.81 -23.26 -90.02
N GLN A 271 -57.32 -22.03 -90.10
CA GLN A 271 -58.01 -20.92 -90.77
C GLN A 271 -58.08 -21.13 -92.30
N ALA A 272 -57.07 -21.77 -92.90
CA ALA A 272 -57.06 -22.20 -94.30
C ALA A 272 -58.00 -23.39 -94.55
N LEU A 273 -58.11 -24.33 -93.61
CA LEU A 273 -59.06 -25.45 -93.67
C LEU A 273 -60.52 -25.00 -93.50
N ARG A 274 -60.76 -23.84 -92.87
CA ARG A 274 -62.10 -23.19 -92.82
C ARG A 274 -62.56 -22.56 -94.15
N LEU A 275 -61.70 -22.49 -95.18
CA LEU A 275 -62.01 -21.90 -96.50
C LEU A 275 -62.40 -22.93 -97.59
N LYS A 276 -62.80 -24.16 -97.22
CA LYS A 276 -63.49 -25.11 -98.12
C LYS A 276 -65.00 -25.17 -97.81
N PRO A 277 -65.91 -24.84 -98.75
CA PRO A 277 -67.34 -25.00 -98.55
C PRO A 277 -67.90 -26.28 -99.19
N ALA A 278 -68.54 -27.13 -98.38
CA ALA A 278 -69.66 -28.02 -98.71
C ALA A 278 -70.23 -28.58 -97.38
N GLN A 279 -71.31 -28.00 -96.83
CA GLN A 279 -72.70 -28.52 -96.79
C GLN A 279 -72.85 -29.89 -96.07
N VAL A 280 -73.78 -30.18 -95.13
CA VAL A 280 -74.97 -29.54 -94.53
C VAL A 280 -75.51 -30.49 -93.41
N ARG A 281 -75.97 -29.94 -92.25
CA ARG A 281 -77.10 -30.31 -91.31
C ARG A 281 -77.23 -31.75 -90.71
N THR A 282 -77.77 -32.05 -89.51
CA THR A 282 -78.49 -31.31 -88.43
C THR A 282 -78.59 -32.17 -87.14
N TYR A 283 -78.55 -31.46 -86.00
CA TYR A 283 -78.95 -31.70 -84.59
C TYR A 283 -80.23 -32.56 -84.32
N PRO A 284 -80.52 -33.08 -83.09
CA PRO A 284 -80.47 -32.30 -81.83
C PRO A 284 -80.07 -32.97 -80.48
N HIS A 285 -79.70 -32.08 -79.56
CA HIS A 285 -79.73 -32.11 -78.09
C HIS A 285 -81.00 -32.78 -77.50
N PRO A 286 -81.01 -33.30 -76.24
CA PRO A 286 -80.87 -32.45 -75.03
C PRO A 286 -80.26 -33.03 -73.73
N LEU A 287 -79.69 -32.07 -72.97
CA LEU A 287 -79.81 -31.80 -71.53
C LEU A 287 -79.26 -32.71 -70.41
N ALA A 288 -78.71 -31.98 -69.42
CA ALA A 288 -78.64 -32.20 -67.96
C ALA A 288 -77.20 -32.49 -67.43
N TYR A 289 -76.45 -31.46 -67.01
CA TYR A 289 -76.35 -30.82 -65.68
C TYR A 289 -75.71 -31.66 -64.56
N SER A 290 -74.83 -30.98 -63.80
CA SER A 290 -74.25 -31.28 -62.45
C SER A 290 -72.80 -31.78 -62.47
N PHE A 291 -71.89 -31.43 -61.54
CA PHE A 291 -71.74 -30.36 -60.54
C PHE A 291 -70.32 -30.60 -59.94
N PHE A 292 -69.56 -29.54 -59.68
CA PHE A 292 -68.49 -29.37 -58.67
C PHE A 292 -67.18 -30.20 -58.62
N GLY A 293 -66.07 -29.47 -58.42
CA GLY A 293 -64.82 -29.89 -57.75
C GLY A 293 -63.63 -30.00 -58.69
N GLY A 294 -62.50 -29.31 -58.55
CA GLY A 294 -61.96 -28.41 -57.53
C GLY A 294 -60.51 -28.13 -57.95
N MET A 295 -60.05 -26.89 -57.76
CA MET A 295 -58.73 -26.40 -58.16
C MET A 295 -57.59 -26.94 -57.27
N ASN A 296 -56.37 -26.86 -57.82
CA ASN A 296 -55.04 -26.80 -57.19
C ASN A 296 -54.48 -28.14 -56.63
N GLY A 297 -53.21 -28.50 -56.85
CA GLY A 297 -52.04 -27.67 -57.18
C GLY A 297 -51.08 -27.67 -55.99
N LEU A 298 -50.00 -28.45 -56.14
CA LEU A 298 -48.70 -28.34 -55.50
C LEU A 298 -48.61 -28.15 -53.96
N THR A 299 -48.08 -29.20 -53.36
CA THR A 299 -47.26 -29.25 -52.15
C THR A 299 -46.39 -28.01 -51.91
N SER A 300 -46.59 -27.35 -50.77
CA SER A 300 -45.59 -26.51 -50.11
C SER A 300 -45.71 -26.75 -48.60
N LEU A 301 -44.71 -27.44 -48.05
CA LEU A 301 -44.47 -27.58 -46.62
C LEU A 301 -43.45 -26.50 -46.25
N MET A 302 -43.92 -25.41 -45.65
CA MET A 302 -43.13 -24.40 -44.96
C MET A 302 -43.99 -23.84 -43.83
N PRO A 303 -43.55 -23.94 -42.57
CA PRO A 303 -43.87 -22.94 -41.57
C PRO A 303 -42.79 -21.86 -41.60
N SER A 304 -43.27 -20.63 -41.76
CA SER A 304 -42.57 -19.39 -41.49
C SER A 304 -42.03 -19.35 -40.06
N ILE A 305 -40.75 -19.05 -39.91
CA ILE A 305 -40.27 -18.26 -38.78
C ILE A 305 -39.25 -17.32 -39.38
N LEU A 306 -39.62 -16.06 -39.53
CA LEU A 306 -38.75 -14.89 -39.44
C LEU A 306 -39.66 -13.67 -39.51
N ASP A 307 -39.71 -12.92 -38.42
CA ASP A 307 -39.37 -11.51 -38.42
C ASP A 307 -39.27 -11.06 -36.96
N GLU A 308 -38.10 -10.55 -36.58
CA GLU A 308 -37.86 -9.11 -36.46
C GLU A 308 -36.75 -8.83 -35.45
N GLU A 309 -35.83 -8.01 -35.91
CA GLU A 309 -34.87 -7.27 -35.09
C GLU A 309 -35.58 -6.52 -33.96
N SER A 310 -34.94 -6.41 -32.80
CA SER A 310 -34.54 -5.07 -32.34
C SER A 310 -33.80 -5.14 -31.01
N LYS A 311 -32.66 -4.46 -31.02
CA LYS A 311 -32.00 -3.93 -29.83
C LYS A 311 -32.97 -3.03 -29.08
N LYS A 312 -33.08 -3.21 -27.76
CA LYS A 312 -33.29 -2.08 -26.85
C LYS A 312 -32.38 -2.22 -25.64
N SER A 313 -31.50 -1.22 -25.57
CA SER A 313 -30.71 -0.83 -24.43
C SER A 313 -31.56 -0.65 -23.17
N THR A 314 -31.14 -1.24 -22.07
CA THR A 314 -31.40 -0.72 -20.73
C THR A 314 -30.12 -0.84 -19.91
N SER A 315 -29.57 0.32 -19.59
CA SER A 315 -28.58 0.58 -18.56
C SER A 315 -29.04 0.03 -17.20
N PRO A 316 -28.10 -0.26 -16.29
CA PRO A 316 -28.03 0.51 -15.05
C PRO A 316 -26.61 1.07 -14.88
N SER A 317 -26.47 2.38 -14.78
CA SER A 317 -26.57 3.12 -13.51
C SER A 317 -25.25 3.09 -12.75
N PHE A 318 -24.64 4.27 -12.70
CA PHE A 318 -23.60 4.67 -11.76
C PHE A 318 -23.90 4.14 -10.35
N GLY A 319 -22.87 3.59 -9.71
CA GLY A 319 -22.89 3.13 -8.33
C GLY A 319 -21.51 3.25 -7.70
N SER A 320 -21.14 4.48 -7.34
CA SER A 320 -20.17 4.85 -6.30
C SER A 320 -20.42 6.33 -6.01
N PRO A 321 -20.24 6.87 -4.79
CA PRO A 321 -19.73 6.28 -3.54
C PRO A 321 -20.71 6.44 -2.35
N LEU A 322 -20.47 5.75 -1.24
CA LEU A 322 -20.86 6.18 0.12
C LEU A 322 -20.15 5.27 1.15
N ASP A 323 -18.97 5.72 1.59
CA ASP A 323 -18.63 5.79 3.02
C ASP A 323 -19.14 7.17 3.49
N PRO A 324 -19.56 7.40 4.77
CA PRO A 324 -18.84 6.96 5.96
C PRO A 324 -19.70 6.61 7.20
N ASP A 325 -18.98 6.28 8.29
CA ASP A 325 -19.36 6.30 9.72
C ASP A 325 -19.86 4.99 10.37
N GLU A 326 -18.92 4.18 10.87
CA GLU A 326 -18.76 3.84 12.30
C GLU A 326 -17.35 3.34 12.63
#